data_AF-A0A7L4RIF2-F1
#
_entry.id   AF-A0A7L4RIF2-F1
#
_cell.length_a   1.000
_cell.length_b   1.000
_cell.length_c   1.000
_cell.angle_alpha   90.00
_cell.angle_beta   90.00
_cell.angle_gamma   90.00
#
_symmetry.space_group_name_H-M   'P 1'
#
loop_
_entity.id
_entity.type
_entity.pdbx_description
1 polymer ?
#
loop_
_entity_poly.entity_id
_entity_poly.type
_entity_poly.pdbx_seq_one_letter_code
_entity_poly.pdbx_strand_id
1 'polypeptide(L)'
;MAQRRAQVSAPIELFVAVIIMAMSMALAFYVMSNTQSAQCEDQLRAEMRSFAGKLLDVSLGSPPTSREVTMHMTKCGDIEVKAMRIVHYTNPTYCRNCPSAAGGCWQLIPVVYNQKSKAYNSLFNAITCVDMPASVQLGYDTSNPQCVALSTDPCPREDQGRQEINADEPGFMCGGVYHGEGDPAYETLGQSKSRIWNIRISKEAPTGGLESQPVIKICAYDPRQSSGGD
;
A
#
# COMPACT_ATOMS: atom_id res chain seq x y z
N MET A 1 -30.73 -72.53 16.10
CA MET A 1 -31.29 -71.46 15.26
C MET A 1 -30.28 -70.33 15.19
N ALA A 2 -29.74 -70.07 14.00
CA ALA A 2 -28.65 -69.13 13.81
C ALA A 2 -29.17 -67.69 13.86
N GLN A 3 -28.71 -66.92 14.84
CA GLN A 3 -28.96 -65.50 14.96
C GLN A 3 -28.03 -64.77 13.98
N ARG A 4 -28.50 -64.56 12.75
CA ARG A 4 -27.76 -63.81 11.73
C ARG A 4 -28.12 -62.32 11.80
N ARG A 5 -27.07 -61.53 12.04
CA ARG A 5 -26.78 -60.19 11.48
C ARG A 5 -27.64 -59.02 11.96
N ALA A 6 -27.29 -58.49 13.14
CA ALA A 6 -27.45 -57.08 13.46
C ALA A 6 -26.09 -56.37 13.32
N GLN A 7 -25.62 -56.20 12.08
CA GLN A 7 -24.40 -55.43 11.82
C GLN A 7 -24.46 -54.82 10.42
N VAL A 8 -25.43 -53.92 10.18
CA VAL A 8 -25.46 -53.07 8.98
C VAL A 8 -26.09 -51.71 9.35
N SER A 9 -25.46 -50.98 10.28
CA SER A 9 -25.84 -49.58 10.56
C SER A 9 -24.62 -48.71 10.92
N ALA A 10 -23.50 -49.32 11.33
CA ALA A 10 -22.28 -48.62 11.67
C ALA A 10 -21.51 -47.93 10.51
N PRO A 11 -21.46 -48.45 9.26
CA PRO A 11 -20.60 -47.83 8.24
C PRO A 11 -21.16 -46.50 7.72
N ILE A 12 -22.47 -46.41 7.49
CA ILE A 12 -23.10 -45.20 6.92
C ILE A 12 -23.02 -44.03 7.91
N GLU A 13 -23.29 -44.29 9.18
CA GLU A 13 -23.26 -43.27 10.24
C GLU A 13 -21.84 -42.70 10.43
N LEU A 14 -20.82 -43.55 10.31
CA LEU A 14 -19.43 -43.14 10.38
C LEU A 14 -18.99 -42.33 9.15
N PHE A 15 -19.49 -42.65 7.95
CA PHE A 15 -19.26 -41.83 6.76
C PHE A 15 -19.92 -40.45 6.87
N VAL A 16 -21.16 -40.39 7.36
CA VAL A 16 -21.87 -39.12 7.57
C VAL A 16 -21.14 -38.26 8.59
N ALA A 17 -20.68 -38.84 9.70
CA ALA A 17 -19.89 -38.12 10.71
C ALA A 17 -18.58 -37.56 10.15
N VAL A 18 -17.87 -38.32 9.31
CA VAL A 18 -16.62 -37.87 8.66
C VAL A 18 -16.89 -36.75 7.65
N ILE A 19 -17.96 -36.84 6.86
CA ILE A 19 -18.33 -35.78 5.90
C ILE A 19 -18.69 -34.49 6.62
N ILE A 20 -19.49 -34.56 7.69
CA ILE A 20 -19.87 -33.39 8.50
C ILE A 20 -18.62 -32.77 9.13
N MET A 21 -17.71 -33.60 9.67
CA MET A 21 -16.47 -33.13 10.27
C MET A 21 -15.57 -32.44 9.22
N ALA A 22 -15.42 -33.04 8.04
CA ALA A 22 -14.62 -32.47 6.94
C ALA A 22 -15.21 -31.13 6.43
N MET A 23 -16.54 -31.05 6.27
CA MET A 23 -17.21 -29.82 5.88
C MET A 23 -17.09 -28.74 6.96
N SER A 24 -17.19 -29.11 8.23
CA SER A 24 -17.04 -28.18 9.37
C SER A 24 -15.63 -27.62 9.43
N MET A 25 -14.60 -28.47 9.23
CA MET A 25 -13.21 -28.03 9.14
C MET A 25 -12.98 -27.12 7.94
N ALA A 26 -13.50 -27.46 6.76
CA ALA A 26 -13.37 -26.63 5.56
C ALA A 26 -13.99 -25.23 5.75
N LEU A 27 -15.17 -25.15 6.38
CA LEU A 27 -15.82 -23.88 6.75
C LEU A 27 -14.99 -23.10 7.77
N ALA A 28 -14.46 -23.76 8.80
CA ALA A 28 -13.60 -23.12 9.79
C ALA A 28 -12.34 -22.52 9.15
N PHE A 29 -11.66 -23.26 8.26
CA PHE A 29 -10.51 -22.75 7.52
C PHE A 29 -10.85 -21.58 6.60
N TYR A 30 -12.00 -21.63 5.91
CA TYR A 30 -12.47 -20.54 5.06
C TYR A 30 -12.71 -19.26 5.87
N VAL A 31 -13.40 -19.36 7.01
CA VAL A 31 -13.67 -18.22 7.89
C VAL A 31 -12.38 -17.67 8.50
N MET A 32 -11.47 -18.53 8.96
CA MET A 32 -10.17 -18.11 9.51
C MET A 32 -9.33 -17.37 8.47
N SER A 33 -9.26 -17.89 7.24
CA SER A 33 -8.51 -17.26 6.13
C SER A 33 -9.04 -15.87 5.79
N ASN A 34 -10.38 -15.73 5.69
CA ASN A 34 -11.01 -14.44 5.42
C ASN A 34 -10.79 -13.45 6.56
N THR A 35 -10.85 -13.91 7.81
CA THR A 35 -10.67 -13.05 8.99
C THR A 35 -9.23 -12.53 9.08
N GLN A 36 -8.23 -13.38 8.84
CA GLN A 36 -6.83 -12.96 8.83
C GLN A 36 -6.53 -11.96 7.71
N SER A 37 -7.12 -12.18 6.53
CA SER A 37 -6.96 -11.25 5.39
C SER A 37 -7.55 -9.88 5.70
N ALA A 38 -8.75 -9.82 6.29
CA ALA A 38 -9.39 -8.57 6.71
C ALA A 38 -8.58 -7.82 7.77
N GLN A 39 -8.08 -8.53 8.80
CA GLN A 39 -7.22 -7.92 9.83
C GLN A 39 -5.94 -7.33 9.25
N CYS A 40 -5.34 -8.01 8.26
CA CYS A 40 -4.15 -7.54 7.57
C CYS A 40 -4.41 -6.27 6.75
N GLU A 41 -5.53 -6.21 6.02
CA GLU A 41 -5.94 -5.00 5.29
C GLU A 41 -6.21 -3.82 6.24
N ASP A 42 -6.83 -4.08 7.39
CA ASP A 42 -7.08 -3.07 8.40
C ASP A 42 -5.79 -2.55 9.04
N GLN A 43 -4.81 -3.43 9.29
CA GLN A 43 -3.49 -3.03 9.75
C GLN A 43 -2.79 -2.15 8.72
N LEU A 44 -2.78 -2.55 7.45
CA LEU A 44 -2.21 -1.74 6.37
C LEU A 44 -2.88 -0.37 6.33
N ARG A 45 -4.21 -0.32 6.38
CA ARG A 45 -4.98 0.93 6.41
C ARG A 45 -4.60 1.81 7.61
N ALA A 46 -4.37 1.22 8.78
CA ALA A 46 -3.92 1.96 9.96
C ALA A 46 -2.50 2.54 9.76
N GLU A 47 -1.58 1.77 9.16
CA GLU A 47 -0.23 2.25 8.82
C GLU A 47 -0.26 3.38 7.79
N MET A 48 -1.10 3.26 6.75
CA MET A 48 -1.30 4.32 5.74
C MET A 48 -1.83 5.61 6.38
N ARG A 49 -2.81 5.51 7.31
CA ARG A 49 -3.32 6.67 8.07
C ARG A 49 -2.28 7.27 8.99
N SER A 50 -1.46 6.43 9.64
CA SER A 50 -0.33 6.89 10.46
C SER A 50 0.65 7.69 9.61
N PHE A 51 1.01 7.18 8.42
CA PHE A 51 1.88 7.89 7.48
C PHE A 51 1.27 9.21 7.02
N ALA A 52 0.00 9.22 6.60
CA ALA A 52 -0.72 10.45 6.23
C ALA A 52 -0.74 11.48 7.37
N GLY A 53 -0.97 11.04 8.60
CA GLY A 53 -0.92 11.90 9.79
C GLY A 53 0.48 12.49 10.02
N LYS A 54 1.55 11.70 9.85
CA LYS A 54 2.93 12.21 9.98
C LYS A 54 3.31 13.16 8.85
N LEU A 55 2.84 12.93 7.63
CA LEU A 55 3.00 13.87 6.52
C LEU A 55 2.31 15.20 6.85
N LEU A 56 1.07 15.16 7.35
CA LEU A 56 0.35 16.34 7.77
C LEU A 56 1.06 17.09 8.90
N ASP A 57 1.49 16.38 9.95
CA ASP A 57 2.22 16.94 11.10
C ASP A 57 3.47 17.70 10.64
N VAL A 58 4.25 17.13 9.73
CA VAL A 58 5.46 17.78 9.18
C VAL A 58 5.08 18.95 8.27
N SER A 59 4.01 18.83 7.50
CA SER A 59 3.55 19.90 6.60
C SER A 59 3.13 21.16 7.35
N LEU A 60 2.41 21.00 8.46
CA LEU A 60 1.92 22.08 9.32
C LEU A 60 2.98 22.55 10.33
N GLY A 61 3.97 21.70 10.64
CA GLY A 61 5.07 22.03 11.55
C GLY A 61 5.96 23.16 11.03
N SER A 62 6.52 23.94 11.96
CA SER A 62 7.55 24.94 11.65
C SER A 62 8.88 24.25 11.35
N PRO A 63 9.61 24.62 10.28
CA PRO A 63 10.96 24.11 10.08
C PRO A 63 11.91 24.49 11.24
N PRO A 64 12.89 23.65 11.62
CA PRO A 64 13.06 22.27 11.19
C PRO A 64 12.09 21.34 11.95
N THR A 65 11.36 20.50 11.21
CA THR A 65 10.51 19.45 11.81
C THR A 65 10.76 18.13 11.09
N SER A 66 10.86 17.03 11.84
CA SER A 66 10.94 15.68 11.26
C SER A 66 10.11 14.67 12.03
N ARG A 67 9.61 13.68 11.30
CA ARG A 67 8.88 12.52 11.81
C ARG A 67 9.34 11.27 11.08
N GLU A 68 9.31 10.16 11.79
CA GLU A 68 9.59 8.84 11.23
C GLU A 68 8.33 7.99 11.32
N VAL A 69 8.11 7.17 10.31
CA VAL A 69 7.05 6.17 10.27
C VAL A 69 7.62 4.87 9.69
N THR A 70 7.25 3.76 10.31
CA THR A 70 7.56 2.42 9.78
C THR A 70 6.35 1.88 9.06
N MET A 71 6.58 1.30 7.88
CA MET A 71 5.54 0.71 7.06
C MET A 71 5.89 -0.71 6.65
N HIS A 72 4.91 -1.59 6.78
CA HIS A 72 5.03 -3.00 6.45
C HIS A 72 4.30 -3.28 5.14
N MET A 73 5.07 -3.58 4.09
CA MET A 73 4.58 -4.14 2.84
C MET A 73 4.28 -5.63 3.04
N THR A 74 3.16 -5.86 3.73
CA THR A 74 2.72 -7.19 4.17
C THR A 74 2.00 -7.96 3.05
N LYS A 75 1.90 -9.27 3.23
CA LYS A 75 1.10 -10.16 2.39
C LYS A 75 -0.18 -10.53 3.13
N CYS A 76 -1.32 -10.10 2.60
CA CYS A 76 -2.66 -10.39 3.12
C CYS A 76 -3.30 -11.51 2.29
N GLY A 77 -3.14 -12.77 2.71
CA GLY A 77 -3.65 -13.92 1.96
C GLY A 77 -3.02 -14.05 0.57
N ASP A 78 -3.82 -13.92 -0.49
CA ASP A 78 -3.36 -13.96 -1.89
C ASP A 78 -2.79 -12.61 -2.38
N ILE A 79 -2.93 -11.54 -1.59
CA ILE A 79 -2.57 -10.17 -1.97
C ILE A 79 -1.20 -9.83 -1.36
N GLU A 80 -0.24 -9.45 -2.21
CA GLU A 80 1.07 -8.97 -1.78
C GLU A 80 1.20 -7.48 -2.10
N VAL A 81 1.35 -6.63 -1.07
CA VAL A 81 1.66 -5.21 -1.26
C VAL A 81 3.11 -5.13 -1.74
N LYS A 82 3.31 -4.62 -2.96
CA LYS A 82 4.64 -4.49 -3.57
C LYS A 82 5.17 -3.06 -3.50
N ALA A 83 4.26 -2.10 -3.56
CA ALA A 83 4.65 -0.70 -3.61
C ALA A 83 3.59 0.17 -2.95
N MET A 84 3.98 1.42 -2.70
CA MET A 84 3.12 2.46 -2.21
C MET A 84 3.42 3.73 -2.97
N ARG A 85 2.37 4.40 -3.43
CA ARG A 85 2.50 5.62 -4.21
C ARG A 85 1.99 6.80 -3.41
N ILE A 86 2.70 7.90 -3.50
CA ILE A 86 2.26 9.21 -3.02
C ILE A 86 1.92 10.01 -4.27
N VAL A 87 0.67 10.41 -4.42
CA VAL A 87 0.15 11.02 -5.65
C VAL A 87 -0.52 12.34 -5.32
N HIS A 88 -0.19 13.38 -6.09
CA HIS A 88 -0.92 14.64 -6.11
C HIS A 88 -1.81 14.71 -7.34
N TYR A 89 -3.11 14.80 -7.12
CA TYR A 89 -4.09 15.09 -8.16
C TYR A 89 -4.48 16.55 -8.10
N THR A 90 -4.31 17.27 -9.21
CA THR A 90 -4.82 18.63 -9.40
C THR A 90 -6.27 18.63 -9.88
N ASN A 91 -6.71 17.55 -10.55
CA ASN A 91 -8.09 17.43 -11.00
C ASN A 91 -8.99 16.87 -9.87
N PRO A 92 -10.03 17.61 -9.43
CA PRO A 92 -10.91 17.18 -8.35
C PRO A 92 -11.69 15.90 -8.67
N THR A 93 -11.84 15.54 -9.95
CA THR A 93 -12.49 14.29 -10.38
C THR A 93 -11.77 13.05 -9.86
N TYR A 94 -10.44 13.11 -9.73
CA TYR A 94 -9.62 12.01 -9.20
C TYR A 94 -9.53 12.04 -7.67
N CYS A 95 -10.05 13.10 -7.05
CA CYS A 95 -10.10 13.28 -5.61
C CYS A 95 -11.40 12.81 -4.95
N ARG A 96 -12.25 12.06 -5.67
CA ARG A 96 -13.55 11.58 -5.14
C ARG A 96 -13.45 10.82 -3.82
N ASN A 97 -12.33 10.14 -3.57
CA ASN A 97 -12.08 9.41 -2.33
C ASN A 97 -11.64 10.32 -1.18
N CYS A 98 -11.39 11.60 -1.44
CA CYS A 98 -10.92 12.59 -0.47
C CYS A 98 -12.01 13.63 -0.19
N PRO A 99 -12.60 13.63 1.02
CA PRO A 99 -13.73 14.50 1.35
C PRO A 99 -13.37 15.99 1.39
N SER A 100 -12.09 16.34 1.55
CA SER A 100 -11.60 17.71 1.76
C SER A 100 -10.93 18.34 0.52
N ALA A 101 -11.11 17.76 -0.67
CA ALA A 101 -10.35 18.14 -1.87
C ALA A 101 -10.88 19.41 -2.55
N ALA A 102 -10.49 20.59 -2.07
CA ALA A 102 -10.76 21.86 -2.75
C ALA A 102 -9.67 22.15 -3.79
N GLY A 103 -9.91 21.76 -5.06
CA GLY A 103 -9.03 22.08 -6.19
C GLY A 103 -7.82 21.14 -6.39
N GLY A 104 -7.66 20.13 -5.54
CA GLY A 104 -6.64 19.08 -5.64
C GLY A 104 -6.58 18.22 -4.37
N CYS A 105 -5.84 17.13 -4.40
CA CYS A 105 -5.66 16.24 -3.24
C CYS A 105 -4.36 15.44 -3.31
N TRP A 106 -3.85 15.11 -2.13
CA TRP A 106 -2.79 14.13 -1.95
C TRP A 106 -3.37 12.78 -1.55
N GLN A 107 -2.94 11.71 -2.19
CA GLN A 107 -3.36 10.34 -1.91
C GLN A 107 -2.16 9.43 -1.72
N LEU A 108 -2.25 8.55 -0.73
CA LEU A 108 -1.37 7.41 -0.57
C LEU A 108 -2.09 6.17 -1.12
N ILE A 109 -1.52 5.55 -2.14
CA ILE A 109 -2.12 4.42 -2.88
C ILE A 109 -1.23 3.19 -2.70
N PRO A 110 -1.66 2.18 -1.92
CA PRO A 110 -0.98 0.90 -1.86
C PRO A 110 -1.23 0.10 -3.15
N VAL A 111 -0.18 -0.50 -3.67
CA VAL A 111 -0.16 -1.26 -4.92
C VAL A 111 0.09 -2.72 -4.60
N VAL A 112 -0.80 -3.56 -5.09
CA VAL A 112 -0.76 -5.00 -4.87
C VAL A 112 -0.50 -5.72 -6.18
N TYR A 113 0.29 -6.78 -6.13
CA TYR A 113 0.49 -7.66 -7.28
C TYR A 113 -0.38 -8.89 -7.16
N ASN A 114 -1.26 -9.10 -8.16
CA ASN A 114 -2.06 -10.30 -8.26
C ASN A 114 -1.31 -11.35 -9.09
N GLN A 115 -0.83 -12.39 -8.42
CA GLN A 115 -0.09 -13.50 -9.03
C GLN A 115 -0.92 -14.27 -10.09
N LYS A 116 -2.26 -14.33 -9.94
CA LYS A 116 -3.14 -15.06 -10.86
C LYS A 116 -3.34 -14.30 -12.17
N SER A 117 -3.59 -13.00 -12.10
CA SER A 117 -3.78 -12.15 -13.28
C SER A 117 -2.49 -11.53 -13.82
N LYS A 118 -1.36 -11.72 -13.12
CA LYS A 118 -0.07 -11.07 -13.38
C LYS A 118 -0.18 -9.56 -13.56
N ALA A 119 -1.05 -8.93 -12.76
CA ALA A 119 -1.37 -7.51 -12.90
C ALA A 119 -1.23 -6.78 -11.56
N TYR A 120 -0.79 -5.54 -11.62
CA TYR A 120 -0.78 -4.62 -10.49
C TYR A 120 -2.15 -3.97 -10.34
N ASN A 121 -2.72 -4.03 -9.14
CA ASN A 121 -3.98 -3.39 -8.80
C ASN A 121 -3.77 -2.45 -7.60
N SER A 122 -4.58 -1.41 -7.50
CA SER A 122 -4.66 -0.62 -6.27
C SER A 122 -5.52 -1.39 -5.26
N LEU A 123 -5.13 -1.34 -3.99
CA LEU A 123 -6.03 -1.76 -2.93
C LEU A 123 -6.92 -0.57 -2.56
N PHE A 124 -8.02 -0.39 -3.31
CA PHE A 124 -8.93 0.76 -3.18
C PHE A 124 -9.37 1.05 -1.74
N ASN A 125 -9.63 -0.01 -0.98
CA ASN A 125 -10.06 0.05 0.42
C ASN A 125 -9.01 0.66 1.37
N ALA A 126 -7.74 0.67 0.98
CA ALA A 126 -6.62 1.19 1.77
C ALA A 126 -6.05 2.51 1.20
N ILE A 127 -6.64 3.06 0.13
CA ILE A 127 -6.29 4.41 -0.35
C ILE A 127 -6.59 5.41 0.77
N THR A 128 -5.58 6.20 1.10
CA THR A 128 -5.65 7.15 2.22
C THR A 128 -5.37 8.54 1.70
N CYS A 129 -6.28 9.47 1.96
CA CYS A 129 -6.10 10.87 1.63
C CYS A 129 -5.18 11.54 2.67
N VAL A 130 -4.34 12.44 2.19
CA VAL A 130 -3.49 13.28 3.03
C VAL A 130 -4.07 14.68 2.95
N ASP A 131 -4.54 15.20 4.08
CA ASP A 131 -5.12 16.56 4.18
C ASP A 131 -4.04 17.65 4.19
N MET A 132 -3.05 17.53 3.30
CA MET A 132 -1.94 18.47 3.15
C MET A 132 -2.29 19.57 2.15
N PRO A 133 -1.85 20.82 2.36
CA PRO A 133 -2.06 21.89 1.38
C PRO A 133 -1.45 21.55 0.02
N ALA A 134 -2.15 21.85 -1.07
CA ALA A 134 -1.68 21.62 -2.44
C ALA A 134 -0.40 22.41 -2.79
N SER A 135 -0.10 23.48 -2.06
CA SER A 135 1.12 24.28 -2.22
C SER A 135 2.37 23.59 -1.66
N VAL A 136 2.22 22.52 -0.89
CA VAL A 136 3.38 21.80 -0.35
C VAL A 136 3.99 20.95 -1.46
N GLN A 137 5.28 21.17 -1.71
CA GLN A 137 6.05 20.35 -2.64
C GLN A 137 6.69 19.20 -1.88
N LEU A 138 6.59 18.00 -2.45
CA LEU A 138 7.38 16.86 -2.01
C LEU A 138 8.70 16.86 -2.77
N GLY A 139 9.79 16.70 -2.03
CA GLY A 139 11.12 16.48 -2.54
C GLY A 139 11.73 15.25 -1.91
N TYR A 140 12.93 14.91 -2.37
CA TYR A 140 13.65 13.75 -1.89
C TYR A 140 14.98 14.11 -1.31
N ASP A 141 15.31 13.44 -0.22
CA ASP A 141 16.63 13.54 0.36
C ASP A 141 17.60 12.66 -0.43
N THR A 142 18.06 13.16 -1.57
CA THR A 142 19.12 12.53 -2.37
C THR A 142 20.51 12.74 -1.76
N SER A 143 20.62 13.60 -0.73
CA SER A 143 21.88 13.88 -0.05
C SER A 143 22.24 12.82 1.00
N ASN A 144 21.26 12.08 1.51
CA ASN A 144 21.50 11.02 2.47
C ASN A 144 21.65 9.66 1.76
N PRO A 145 22.85 9.03 1.82
CA PRO A 145 23.14 7.79 1.11
C PRO A 145 22.34 6.57 1.60
N GLN A 146 21.68 6.68 2.76
CA GLN A 146 20.80 5.63 3.26
C GLN A 146 19.41 5.65 2.61
N CYS A 147 19.02 6.76 1.98
CA CYS A 147 17.72 6.88 1.34
C CYS A 147 17.71 6.13 0.00
N VAL A 148 16.73 5.25 -0.16
CA VAL A 148 16.43 4.60 -1.44
C VAL A 148 15.79 5.63 -2.36
N ALA A 149 16.28 5.69 -3.60
CA ALA A 149 15.70 6.52 -4.63
C ALA A 149 14.23 6.12 -4.85
N LEU A 150 13.33 7.10 -4.73
CA LEU A 150 11.94 6.92 -5.06
C LEU A 150 11.76 7.00 -6.58
N SER A 151 10.84 6.20 -7.10
CA SER A 151 10.67 6.04 -8.54
C SER A 151 9.48 6.84 -9.04
N THR A 152 9.72 7.57 -10.13
CA THR A 152 8.67 8.18 -10.95
C THR A 152 8.04 7.17 -11.92
N ASP A 153 8.43 5.89 -11.88
CA ASP A 153 7.73 4.81 -12.58
C ASP A 153 6.59 4.33 -11.66
N PRO A 154 5.32 4.43 -12.09
CA PRO A 154 4.23 3.94 -11.28
C PRO A 154 4.31 2.41 -11.18
N CYS A 155 4.86 1.72 -12.18
CA CYS A 155 4.93 0.27 -12.24
C CYS A 155 6.25 -0.22 -11.59
N PRO A 156 6.24 -0.85 -10.41
CA PRO A 156 7.45 -1.48 -9.89
C PRO A 156 7.91 -2.58 -10.87
N ARG A 157 9.18 -2.54 -11.25
CA ARG A 157 9.78 -3.52 -12.16
C ARG A 157 9.86 -4.87 -11.45
N GLU A 158 8.91 -5.77 -11.73
CA GLU A 158 9.15 -7.20 -11.55
C GLU A 158 9.31 -7.84 -12.94
N ASP A 159 10.25 -8.78 -13.00
CA ASP A 159 10.66 -9.48 -14.19
C ASP A 159 9.45 -10.07 -14.93
N GLN A 160 9.25 -9.66 -16.18
CA GLN A 160 8.25 -10.14 -17.14
C GLN A 160 6.83 -9.55 -17.05
N GLY A 161 6.49 -8.81 -18.11
CA GLY A 161 5.11 -8.49 -18.47
C GLY A 161 4.68 -7.09 -18.06
N ARG A 162 5.28 -6.06 -18.69
CA ARG A 162 4.60 -4.77 -18.82
C ARG A 162 3.24 -5.03 -19.48
N GLN A 163 2.15 -4.90 -18.74
CA GLN A 163 0.94 -4.40 -19.37
C GLN A 163 1.16 -2.89 -19.50
N GLU A 164 1.71 -2.48 -20.65
CA GLU A 164 1.58 -1.11 -21.11
C GLU A 164 0.08 -0.85 -21.24
N ILE A 165 -0.46 -0.17 -20.24
CA ILE A 165 -1.79 0.42 -20.36
C ILE A 165 -1.59 1.58 -21.31
N ASN A 166 -2.29 1.54 -22.45
CA ASN A 166 -2.21 2.54 -23.51
C ASN A 166 -2.15 3.95 -22.91
N ALA A 167 -1.06 4.68 -23.16
CA ALA A 167 -0.86 6.04 -22.67
C ALA A 167 -1.88 7.03 -23.25
N ASP A 168 -2.60 6.64 -24.30
CA ASP A 168 -3.53 7.47 -25.06
C ASP A 168 -5.01 7.34 -24.62
N GLU A 169 -5.33 6.51 -23.62
CA GLU A 169 -6.67 6.45 -23.04
C GLU A 169 -6.68 6.97 -21.58
N PRO A 170 -7.61 7.87 -21.21
CA PRO A 170 -7.80 8.24 -19.81
C PRO A 170 -8.18 6.99 -19.01
N GLY A 171 -7.24 6.49 -18.22
CA GLY A 171 -7.33 5.18 -17.59
C GLY A 171 -6.36 5.00 -16.42
N PHE A 172 -6.58 3.91 -15.67
CA PHE A 172 -5.73 3.53 -14.54
C PHE A 172 -4.36 3.06 -15.05
N MET A 173 -3.27 3.78 -14.79
CA MET A 173 -1.92 3.25 -14.93
C MET A 173 -1.58 2.33 -13.75
N CYS A 174 -1.07 1.13 -14.07
CA CYS A 174 -0.58 0.09 -13.16
C CYS A 174 -1.25 0.12 -11.79
N GLY A 175 -2.52 -0.26 -11.65
CA GLY A 175 -3.13 -0.38 -10.32
C GLY A 175 -3.27 0.93 -9.55
N GLY A 176 -3.94 1.92 -10.13
CA GLY A 176 -4.60 2.97 -9.35
C GLY A 176 -4.32 4.42 -9.71
N VAL A 177 -3.30 4.73 -10.52
CA VAL A 177 -2.98 6.12 -10.85
C VAL A 177 -3.75 6.56 -12.08
N TYR A 178 -4.59 7.59 -11.97
CA TYR A 178 -5.27 8.17 -13.12
C TYR A 178 -4.35 9.14 -13.89
N HIS A 179 -4.18 8.93 -15.19
CA HIS A 179 -3.55 9.88 -16.10
C HIS A 179 -4.64 10.59 -16.93
N GLY A 180 -4.53 11.91 -17.08
CA GLY A 180 -5.53 12.77 -17.74
C GLY A 180 -5.02 14.22 -17.86
N GLU A 181 -5.90 15.19 -18.17
CA GLU A 181 -5.48 16.61 -18.21
C GLU A 181 -4.91 17.06 -16.86
N GLY A 182 -3.62 17.43 -16.86
CA GLY A 182 -2.85 17.78 -15.66
C GLY A 182 -2.21 16.55 -15.03
N ASP A 183 -1.11 16.08 -15.63
CA ASP A 183 -0.37 14.90 -15.19
C ASP A 183 -0.11 14.93 -13.68
N PRO A 184 -0.51 13.90 -12.93
CA PRO A 184 -0.31 13.88 -11.49
C PRO A 184 1.19 13.78 -11.18
N ALA A 185 1.65 14.55 -10.20
CA ALA A 185 2.97 14.29 -9.62
C ALA A 185 2.83 13.06 -8.71
N TYR A 186 3.58 11.99 -9.00
CA TYR A 186 3.54 10.79 -8.18
C TYR A 186 4.91 10.18 -7.97
N GLU A 187 4.96 9.40 -6.90
CA GLU A 187 6.20 9.01 -6.30
C GLU A 187 6.05 7.63 -5.65
N THR A 188 6.85 6.66 -6.09
CA THR A 188 6.66 5.25 -5.76
C THR A 188 7.76 4.72 -4.83
N LEU A 189 7.34 4.24 -3.66
CA LEU A 189 8.12 3.45 -2.70
C LEU A 189 7.91 1.95 -2.95
N GLY A 190 8.93 1.12 -2.74
CA GLY A 190 8.77 -0.35 -2.69
C GLY A 190 9.44 -1.14 -3.81
N GLN A 191 10.26 -0.50 -4.65
CA GLN A 191 10.98 -1.21 -5.73
C GLN A 191 12.12 -2.13 -5.26
N SER A 192 12.33 -2.27 -3.95
CA SER A 192 13.29 -3.21 -3.38
C SER A 192 12.58 -4.46 -2.86
N LYS A 193 13.32 -5.56 -2.65
CA LYS A 193 12.80 -6.79 -2.00
C LYS A 193 12.45 -6.59 -0.51
N SER A 194 12.40 -5.35 -0.02
CA SER A 194 12.06 -5.07 1.37
C SER A 194 10.57 -5.09 1.64
N ARG A 195 10.22 -5.77 2.74
CA ARG A 195 8.87 -5.80 3.30
C ARG A 195 8.67 -4.77 4.41
N ILE A 196 9.75 -4.16 4.89
CA ILE A 196 9.71 -3.18 5.98
C ILE A 196 10.46 -1.95 5.53
N TRP A 197 9.84 -0.79 5.67
CA TRP A 197 10.39 0.49 5.26
C TRP A 197 10.32 1.46 6.42
N ASN A 198 11.45 2.05 6.76
CA ASN A 198 11.46 3.24 7.63
C ASN A 198 11.47 4.47 6.73
N ILE A 199 10.51 5.34 6.95
CA ILE A 199 10.30 6.55 6.16
C ILE A 199 10.49 7.73 7.09
N ARG A 200 11.56 8.49 6.86
CA ARG A 200 11.78 9.79 7.48
C ARG A 200 11.18 10.87 6.60
N ILE A 201 10.35 11.70 7.21
CA ILE A 201 9.72 12.87 6.61
C ILE A 201 10.32 14.08 7.31
N SER A 202 10.86 15.03 6.55
CA SER A 202 11.48 16.22 7.11
C SER A 202 11.05 17.48 6.36
N LYS A 203 10.98 18.58 7.08
CA LYS A 203 10.80 19.93 6.55
C LYS A 203 11.96 20.74 7.06
N GLU A 204 12.88 21.07 6.17
CA GLU A 204 14.10 21.82 6.50
C GLU A 204 13.84 23.32 6.49
N ALA A 205 14.68 24.06 7.22
CA ALA A 205 14.64 25.51 7.14
C ALA A 205 15.03 25.95 5.72
N PRO A 206 14.33 26.94 5.14
CA PRO A 206 14.65 27.45 3.82
C PRO A 206 16.11 27.92 3.75
N THR A 207 16.92 27.25 2.95
CA THR A 207 18.33 27.60 2.71
C THR A 207 18.44 28.64 1.59
N GLY A 208 17.86 29.82 1.81
CA GLY A 208 18.08 31.01 0.97
C GLY A 208 16.81 31.77 0.55
N GLY A 209 16.80 33.08 0.81
CA GLY A 209 15.83 34.05 0.30
C GLY A 209 14.39 33.92 0.83
N LEU A 210 13.68 35.06 0.94
CA LEU A 210 12.30 35.17 1.44
C LEU A 210 11.24 34.39 0.61
N GLU A 211 11.61 33.71 -0.47
CA GLU A 211 10.70 33.10 -1.45
C GLU A 211 10.81 31.57 -1.60
N SER A 212 11.73 30.89 -0.92
CA SER A 212 11.80 29.42 -1.07
C SER A 212 10.62 28.78 -0.33
N GLN A 213 9.68 28.21 -1.08
CA GLN A 213 8.57 27.45 -0.51
C GLN A 213 9.10 26.26 0.30
N PRO A 214 8.46 25.92 1.43
CA PRO A 214 8.90 24.80 2.23
C PRO A 214 8.67 23.48 1.47
N VAL A 215 9.76 22.80 1.14
CA VAL A 215 9.75 21.46 0.54
C VAL A 215 9.78 20.43 1.67
N ILE A 216 8.84 19.49 1.65
CA ILE A 216 8.91 18.31 2.53
C ILE A 216 9.77 17.27 1.83
N LYS A 217 10.86 16.87 2.47
CA LYS A 217 11.71 15.78 2.00
C LYS A 217 11.25 14.45 2.55
N ILE A 218 11.22 13.44 1.68
CA ILE A 218 10.97 12.04 2.05
C ILE A 218 12.26 11.25 1.84
N CYS A 219 12.65 10.48 2.86
CA CYS A 219 13.75 9.53 2.83
C CYS A 219 13.23 8.18 3.30
N ALA A 220 13.22 7.19 2.41
CA ALA A 220 12.83 5.84 2.79
C ALA A 220 14.04 4.90 2.73
N TYR A 221 14.18 4.03 3.74
CA TYR A 221 15.30 3.11 3.82
C TYR A 221 14.86 1.74 4.34
N ASP A 222 15.54 0.69 3.87
CA ASP A 222 15.37 -0.67 4.40
C ASP A 222 16.20 -0.76 5.69
N PRO A 223 15.58 -0.96 6.88
CA PRO A 223 16.32 -1.05 8.13
C PRO A 223 17.36 -2.17 8.12
N ARG A 224 17.17 -3.22 7.30
CA ARG A 224 18.13 -4.34 7.19
C ARG A 224 19.38 -3.99 6.40
N GLN A 225 19.34 -2.97 5.56
CA GLN A 225 20.53 -2.46 4.84
C GLN A 225 21.30 -1.45 5.69
N SER A 226 20.64 -0.79 6.64
CA SER A 226 21.27 0.22 7.51
C SER A 226 22.20 -0.33 8.60
N SER A 227 22.16 -1.65 8.86
CA SER A 227 23.00 -2.31 9.88
C SER A 227 24.35 -2.84 9.35
N GLY A 228 24.75 -2.48 8.13
CA GLY A 228 25.96 -2.97 7.47
C GLY A 228 27.15 -1.99 7.43
N GLY A 229 27.10 -0.90 8.19
CA GLY A 229 28.16 0.11 8.22
C GLY A 229 28.79 0.24 9.61
N ASP A 230 29.81 -0.58 9.87
CA ASP A 230 30.91 -0.27 10.78
C ASP A 230 32.08 0.33 9.98
#